data_AF-A0A7J9EGA8-F1
#
_entry.id   AF-A0A7J9EGA8-F1
#
_cell.length_a   1.000
_cell.length_b   1.000
_cell.length_c   1.000
_cell.angle_alpha   90.00
_cell.angle_beta   90.00
_cell.angle_gamma   90.00
#
_symmetry.space_group_name_H-M   'P 1'
#
loop_
_entity.id
_entity.type
_entity.pdbx_description
1 polymer ?
#
loop_
_entity_poly.entity_id
_entity_poly.type
_entity_poly.pdbx_seq_one_letter_code
_entity_poly.pdbx_strand_id
1 'polypeptide(L)'
;MELTLLFPLFFFTLSSATYISTLTLNQIHPSSSSSWRSDDEVTGLYKSWVIQHGKAYNGIGEEEKRFEIFKDNLRFIDEHNSNNNTTYKLGLNKFADLTNQEYRAKFLGTRTDPRRRLMKSKIPSSRYAHRAGDNLPDSVDWRDHGAVSPVKDQGSCGE
;
A
#
# COMPACT_ATOMS: atom_id res chain seq x y z
N MET A 1 -91.79 -0.07 1.96
CA MET A 1 -90.88 0.82 1.23
C MET A 1 -89.60 0.88 2.04
N GLU A 2 -88.59 0.11 1.63
CA GLU A 2 -87.33 0.61 1.01
C GLU A 2 -86.35 1.02 2.13
N LEU A 3 -85.09 0.59 2.31
CA LEU A 3 -84.04 -0.11 1.53
C LEU A 3 -83.04 -0.67 2.60
N THR A 4 -82.58 -1.93 2.57
CA THR A 4 -81.22 -2.40 2.16
C THR A 4 -80.03 -1.48 2.59
N LEU A 5 -78.86 -1.88 3.11
CA LEU A 5 -77.92 -2.99 2.84
C LEU A 5 -76.93 -3.21 4.03
N LEU A 6 -76.35 -4.43 4.09
CA LEU A 6 -75.34 -4.93 5.03
C LEU A 6 -73.88 -4.41 4.79
N PHE A 7 -73.12 -4.27 5.90
CA PHE A 7 -71.67 -4.48 6.19
C PHE A 7 -70.57 -4.20 5.13
N PRO A 8 -69.33 -3.75 5.48
CA PRO A 8 -68.56 -4.27 6.61
C PRO A 8 -67.72 -3.30 7.46
N LEU A 9 -67.33 -3.86 8.63
CA LEU A 9 -66.37 -3.37 9.62
C LEU A 9 -65.02 -3.02 8.98
N PHE A 10 -64.64 -1.75 9.03
CA PHE A 10 -63.26 -1.33 8.78
C PHE A 10 -62.46 -1.47 10.07
N PHE A 11 -61.69 -2.56 10.16
CA PHE A 11 -60.65 -2.74 11.16
C PHE A 11 -59.51 -1.76 10.88
N PHE A 12 -59.43 -0.64 11.61
CA PHE A 12 -58.21 0.13 11.68
C PHE A 12 -57.21 -0.64 12.54
N THR A 13 -56.33 -1.42 11.91
CA THR A 13 -55.14 -1.94 12.56
C THR A 13 -54.19 -0.76 12.77
N LEU A 14 -54.22 -0.18 13.97
CA LEU A 14 -53.15 0.69 14.41
C LEU A 14 -51.91 -0.20 14.59
N SER A 15 -51.14 -0.37 13.51
CA SER A 15 -49.87 -1.06 13.54
C SER A 15 -48.97 -0.33 14.52
N SER A 16 -48.76 -0.95 15.69
CA SER A 16 -47.84 -0.46 16.70
C SER A 16 -46.42 -0.61 16.17
N ALA A 17 -45.80 0.47 15.75
CA ALA A 17 -44.35 0.53 15.79
C ALA A 17 -43.95 0.95 17.20
N THR A 18 -43.92 -0.01 18.11
CA THR A 18 -43.16 0.14 19.35
C THR A 18 -41.73 0.48 18.94
N TYR A 19 -41.19 1.53 19.54
CA TYR A 19 -39.82 1.98 19.39
C TYR A 19 -38.90 0.92 20.02
N ILE A 20 -38.71 -0.20 19.32
CA ILE A 20 -37.83 -1.27 19.75
C ILE A 20 -36.41 -0.85 19.38
N SER A 21 -35.73 -0.30 20.38
CA SER A 21 -34.29 -0.43 20.59
C SER A 21 -33.35 0.42 19.73
N THR A 22 -33.19 1.70 20.08
CA THR A 22 -31.92 2.42 19.84
C THR A 22 -30.86 2.15 20.92
N LEU A 23 -31.07 1.15 21.78
CA LEU A 23 -30.14 0.75 22.84
C LEU A 23 -29.65 -0.69 22.66
N THR A 24 -29.33 -1.10 21.44
CA THR A 24 -28.55 -2.33 21.19
C THR A 24 -27.63 -2.20 19.99
N LEU A 25 -26.77 -1.18 20.00
CA LEU A 25 -25.48 -1.24 19.29
C LEU A 25 -24.32 -0.98 20.26
N ASN A 26 -24.51 -1.40 21.51
CA ASN A 26 -23.43 -1.85 22.40
C ASN A 26 -23.49 -3.38 22.49
N GLN A 27 -23.78 -4.04 21.36
CA GLN A 27 -23.42 -5.45 21.24
C GLN A 27 -21.90 -5.50 21.30
N ILE A 28 -21.44 -5.96 22.46
CA ILE A 28 -20.11 -6.47 22.74
C ILE A 28 -19.76 -7.38 21.56
N HIS A 29 -19.11 -6.82 20.53
CA HIS A 29 -18.22 -7.62 19.73
C HIS A 29 -17.20 -8.14 20.75
N PRO A 30 -17.03 -9.46 20.91
CA PRO A 30 -15.84 -9.95 21.56
C PRO A 30 -14.71 -9.26 20.81
N SER A 31 -13.96 -8.41 21.50
CA SER A 31 -12.76 -7.82 20.96
C SER A 31 -11.83 -9.00 20.66
N SER A 32 -11.99 -9.57 19.48
CA SER A 32 -10.86 -10.04 18.72
C SER A 32 -9.95 -8.83 18.74
N SER A 33 -8.95 -8.85 19.62
CA SER A 33 -7.86 -7.90 19.61
C SER A 33 -7.14 -8.16 18.30
N SER A 34 -7.75 -7.69 17.22
CA SER A 34 -7.12 -7.65 15.94
C SER A 34 -5.90 -6.77 16.18
N SER A 35 -4.71 -7.33 15.98
CA SER A 35 -3.42 -6.64 16.08
C SER A 35 -3.30 -5.45 15.10
N TRP A 36 -4.40 -5.08 14.45
CA TRP A 36 -4.48 -4.18 13.33
C TRP A 36 -5.01 -2.82 13.77
N ARG A 37 -4.56 -1.81 13.04
CA ARG A 37 -5.07 -0.44 13.14
C ARG A 37 -6.57 -0.38 12.90
N SER A 38 -7.24 0.57 13.52
CA SER A 38 -8.66 0.82 13.24
C SER A 38 -8.86 1.43 11.84
N ASP A 39 -10.03 1.24 11.26
CA ASP A 39 -10.34 1.80 9.94
C ASP A 39 -10.23 3.34 9.91
N ASP A 40 -10.56 4.01 11.01
CA ASP A 40 -10.41 5.46 11.15
C ASP A 40 -8.92 5.88 11.11
N GLU A 41 -8.04 5.12 11.78
CA GLU A 41 -6.60 5.35 11.76
C GLU A 41 -6.04 5.14 10.35
N VAL A 42 -6.40 4.04 9.69
CA VAL A 42 -5.95 3.73 8.32
C VAL A 42 -6.42 4.82 7.35
N THR A 43 -7.68 5.26 7.48
CA THR A 43 -8.24 6.35 6.67
C THR A 43 -7.49 7.66 6.88
N GLY A 44 -7.17 8.01 8.13
CA GLY A 44 -6.39 9.20 8.47
C GLY A 44 -4.96 9.16 7.90
N LEU A 45 -4.30 8.00 7.99
CA LEU A 45 -2.99 7.77 7.41
C LEU A 45 -3.01 7.90 5.88
N TYR A 46 -4.01 7.31 5.22
CA TYR A 46 -4.15 7.38 3.78
C TYR A 46 -4.32 8.82 3.29
N LYS A 47 -5.22 9.59 3.90
CA LYS A 47 -5.45 10.99 3.55
C LYS A 47 -4.17 11.83 3.68
N SER A 48 -3.45 11.64 4.79
CA SER A 48 -2.18 12.32 5.03
C SER A 48 -1.12 11.94 3.99
N TRP A 49 -1.05 10.65 3.67
CA TRP A 49 -0.11 10.10 2.69
C TRP A 49 -0.40 10.59 1.27
N VAL A 50 -1.68 10.66 0.86
CA VAL A 50 -2.13 11.20 -0.44
C VAL A 50 -1.66 12.65 -0.61
N ILE A 51 -1.86 13.47 0.43
CA ILE A 51 -1.42 14.88 0.43
C ILE A 51 0.11 14.97 0.36
N GLN A 52 0.80 14.22 1.22
CA GLN A 52 2.27 14.24 1.29
C GLN A 52 2.92 13.86 -0.05
N HIS A 53 2.34 12.91 -0.78
CA HIS A 53 2.89 12.40 -2.03
C HIS A 53 2.26 13.02 -3.28
N GLY A 54 1.38 14.02 -3.12
CA GLY A 54 0.73 14.73 -4.23
C GLY A 54 -0.08 13.80 -5.15
N LYS A 55 -0.76 12.79 -4.57
CA LYS A 55 -1.53 11.81 -5.33
C LYS A 55 -2.86 12.40 -5.79
N ALA A 56 -3.23 12.14 -7.03
CA ALA A 56 -4.51 12.52 -7.61
C ALA A 56 -5.04 11.35 -8.45
N TYR A 57 -6.32 11.02 -8.27
CA TYR A 57 -7.00 9.90 -8.92
C TYR A 57 -8.20 10.42 -9.69
N ASN A 58 -8.31 10.05 -10.97
CA ASN A 58 -9.32 10.61 -11.88
C ASN A 58 -10.29 9.55 -12.40
N GLY A 59 -9.97 8.26 -12.23
CA GLY A 59 -10.84 7.16 -12.63
C GLY A 59 -11.97 6.92 -11.62
N ILE A 60 -13.15 6.56 -12.13
CA ILE A 60 -14.27 6.09 -11.29
C ILE A 60 -13.81 4.86 -10.50
N GLY A 61 -13.90 4.92 -9.18
CA GLY A 61 -13.45 3.85 -8.27
C GLY A 61 -11.93 3.69 -8.16
N GLU A 62 -11.13 4.56 -8.80
CA GLU A 62 -9.67 4.49 -8.71
C GLU A 62 -9.18 4.78 -7.29
N GLU A 63 -9.72 5.81 -6.64
CA GLU A 63 -9.35 6.17 -5.27
C GLU A 63 -9.67 5.03 -4.29
N GLU A 64 -10.83 4.40 -4.40
CA GLU A 64 -11.23 3.27 -3.56
C GLU A 64 -10.31 2.06 -3.77
N LYS A 65 -10.00 1.73 -5.03
CA LYS A 65 -9.00 0.69 -5.35
C LYS A 65 -7.63 1.02 -4.74
N ARG A 66 -7.17 2.26 -4.84
CA ARG A 66 -5.87 2.70 -4.31
C ARG A 66 -5.83 2.67 -2.80
N PHE A 67 -6.94 3.00 -2.14
CA PHE A 67 -7.09 2.89 -0.70
C PHE A 67 -7.02 1.43 -0.21
N GLU A 68 -7.70 0.50 -0.90
CA GLU A 68 -7.62 -0.92 -0.54
C GLU A 68 -6.20 -1.48 -0.68
N ILE A 69 -5.50 -1.13 -1.77
CA ILE A 69 -4.08 -1.50 -1.95
C ILE A 69 -3.19 -0.89 -0.85
N PHE A 70 -3.44 0.37 -0.48
CA PHE A 70 -2.74 1.03 0.60
C PHE A 70 -2.95 0.32 1.94
N LYS A 71 -4.17 -0.08 2.27
CA LYS A 71 -4.51 -0.84 3.47
C LYS A 71 -3.76 -2.18 3.51
N ASP A 72 -3.72 -2.89 2.40
CA ASP A 72 -3.00 -4.16 2.28
C ASP A 72 -1.49 -3.97 2.46
N ASN A 73 -0.91 -2.95 1.84
CA ASN A 73 0.51 -2.63 1.99
C ASN A 73 0.85 -2.18 3.43
N LEU A 74 -0.05 -1.42 4.08
CA LEU A 74 0.12 -0.99 5.46
C LEU A 74 0.11 -2.19 6.42
N ARG A 75 -0.80 -3.14 6.21
CA ARG A 75 -0.84 -4.40 6.95
C ARG A 75 0.46 -5.19 6.80
N PHE A 76 0.95 -5.31 5.56
CA PHE A 76 2.22 -5.97 5.27
C PHE A 76 3.41 -5.27 5.97
N ILE A 77 3.42 -3.94 6.02
CA ILE A 77 4.44 -3.16 6.73
C ILE A 77 4.41 -3.45 8.23
N ASP A 78 3.23 -3.46 8.85
CA ASP A 78 3.09 -3.71 10.29
C ASP A 78 3.53 -5.12 10.65
N GLU A 79 3.10 -6.12 9.87
CA GLU A 79 3.52 -7.51 10.02
C GLU A 79 5.04 -7.65 9.96
N HIS A 80 5.66 -7.11 8.91
CA HIS A 80 7.10 -7.19 8.72
C HIS A 80 7.86 -6.49 9.87
N ASN A 81 7.41 -5.30 10.27
CA ASN A 81 8.08 -4.50 11.29
C ASN A 81 7.85 -5.03 12.72
N SER A 82 6.80 -5.83 12.94
CA SER A 82 6.57 -6.55 14.22
C SER A 82 7.52 -7.73 14.41
N ASN A 83 8.12 -8.23 13.31
CA ASN A 83 9.04 -9.35 13.36
C ASN A 83 10.46 -8.90 13.71
N ASN A 84 10.89 -9.25 14.93
CA ASN A 84 12.22 -8.93 15.45
C ASN A 84 13.39 -9.66 14.74
N ASN A 85 13.11 -10.62 13.84
CA ASN A 85 14.13 -11.36 13.11
C ASN A 85 14.54 -10.69 11.79
N THR A 86 14.09 -9.45 11.54
CA THR A 86 14.41 -8.70 10.33
C THR A 86 15.50 -7.67 10.62
N THR A 87 16.44 -7.51 9.67
CA THR A 87 17.53 -6.51 9.79
C THR A 87 17.15 -5.15 9.20
N TYR A 88 15.94 -5.02 8.67
CA TYR A 88 15.45 -3.81 8.01
C TYR A 88 13.96 -3.62 8.27
N LYS A 89 13.51 -2.37 8.17
CA LYS A 89 12.10 -1.98 8.32
C LYS A 89 11.50 -1.52 7.00
N LEU A 90 10.20 -1.71 6.87
CA LEU A 90 9.41 -1.18 5.78
C LEU A 90 8.70 0.10 6.22
N GLY A 91 8.27 0.92 5.25
CA GLY A 91 7.54 2.15 5.51
C GLY A 91 6.71 2.59 4.31
N LEU A 92 5.76 3.47 4.57
CA LEU A 92 4.88 4.06 3.56
C LEU A 92 5.66 5.05 2.69
N ASN A 93 6.05 4.58 1.50
CA ASN A 93 6.73 5.40 0.50
C ASN A 93 5.79 5.75 -0.67
N LYS A 94 6.32 6.37 -1.72
CA LYS A 94 5.55 6.79 -2.91
C LYS A 94 4.83 5.67 -3.68
N PHE A 95 5.14 4.41 -3.37
CA PHE A 95 4.59 3.21 -4.01
C PHE A 95 3.53 2.49 -3.15
N ALA A 96 3.15 3.04 -2.00
CA ALA A 96 2.22 2.38 -1.07
C ALA A 96 0.81 2.14 -1.66
N ASP A 97 0.42 2.82 -2.74
CA ASP A 97 -0.84 2.63 -3.47
C ASP A 97 -0.73 1.65 -4.64
N LEU A 98 0.42 1.00 -4.84
CA LEU A 98 0.66 0.09 -5.95
C LEU A 98 0.71 -1.36 -5.47
N THR A 99 0.16 -2.26 -6.30
CA THR A 99 0.44 -3.68 -6.12
C THR A 99 1.88 -3.99 -6.54
N ASN A 100 2.44 -5.10 -6.06
CA ASN A 100 3.76 -5.53 -6.50
C ASN A 100 3.83 -5.71 -8.02
N GLN A 101 2.77 -6.23 -8.65
CA GLN A 101 2.70 -6.38 -10.10
C GLN A 101 2.72 -5.03 -10.83
N GLU A 102 1.94 -4.05 -10.37
CA GLU A 102 1.94 -2.69 -10.94
C GLU A 102 3.31 -2.02 -10.77
N TYR A 103 3.95 -2.19 -9.61
CA TYR A 103 5.30 -1.68 -9.37
C TYR A 103 6.31 -2.29 -10.34
N ARG A 104 6.32 -3.62 -10.48
CA ARG A 104 7.25 -4.33 -11.38
C ARG A 104 7.06 -3.88 -12.83
N ALA A 105 5.82 -3.76 -13.29
CA ALA A 105 5.50 -3.38 -14.66
C ALA A 105 5.95 -1.95 -15.00
N LYS A 106 5.91 -1.03 -14.04
CA LYS A 106 6.23 0.40 -14.27
C LYS A 106 7.69 0.78 -13.98
N PHE A 107 8.33 0.13 -13.01
CA PHE A 107 9.62 0.60 -12.48
C PHE A 107 10.80 -0.35 -12.70
N LEU A 108 10.58 -1.64 -12.98
CA LEU A 108 11.67 -2.64 -13.15
C LEU A 108 12.09 -2.88 -14.60
N GLY A 109 12.15 -1.82 -15.42
CA GLY A 109 12.32 -1.95 -16.86
C GLY A 109 13.74 -2.15 -17.39
N THR A 110 14.68 -2.64 -16.58
CA THR A 110 16.03 -2.92 -17.07
C THR A 110 16.02 -4.03 -18.12
N ARG A 111 16.19 -3.65 -19.40
CA ARG A 111 16.47 -4.59 -20.48
C ARG A 111 17.88 -5.12 -20.33
N THR A 112 18.04 -6.26 -19.67
CA THR A 112 19.30 -7.00 -19.78
C THR A 112 19.39 -7.61 -21.18
N ASP A 113 20.04 -6.94 -22.13
CA ASP A 113 20.44 -7.58 -23.39
C ASP A 113 21.41 -8.73 -23.06
N PRO A 114 21.04 -10.00 -23.31
CA PRO A 114 21.94 -11.13 -23.06
C PRO A 114 23.26 -10.99 -23.83
N ARG A 115 23.24 -10.32 -24.99
CA ARG A 115 24.44 -10.05 -25.81
C ARG A 115 25.39 -9.06 -25.15
N ARG A 116 24.89 -8.12 -24.32
CA ARG A 116 25.76 -7.25 -23.49
C ARG A 116 26.44 -8.01 -22.36
N ARG A 117 25.81 -9.06 -21.82
CA ARG A 117 26.46 -9.94 -20.81
C ARG A 117 27.55 -10.82 -21.42
N LEU A 118 27.45 -11.12 -22.72
CA LEU A 118 28.36 -12.00 -23.46
C LEU A 118 29.58 -11.30 -24.05
N MET A 119 29.64 -9.96 -24.06
CA MET A 119 30.85 -9.21 -24.42
C MET A 119 31.89 -9.14 -23.28
N LYS A 120 32.01 -10.22 -22.49
CA LYS A 120 33.18 -10.40 -21.64
C LYS A 120 34.33 -10.75 -22.57
N SER A 121 35.28 -9.83 -22.74
CA SER A 121 36.55 -10.13 -23.41
C SER A 121 37.06 -11.49 -22.93
N LYS A 122 37.39 -12.40 -23.86
CA LYS A 122 37.96 -13.71 -23.52
C LYS A 122 39.27 -13.57 -22.74
N ILE A 123 39.92 -12.41 -22.83
CA ILE A 123 41.11 -12.04 -22.08
C ILE A 123 40.69 -11.07 -20.97
N PRO A 124 40.76 -11.45 -19.68
CA PRO A 124 40.50 -10.54 -18.58
C PRO A 124 41.58 -9.44 -18.55
N SER A 125 41.16 -8.19 -18.53
CA SER A 125 42.06 -7.05 -18.36
C SER A 125 42.53 -6.98 -16.90
N SER A 126 43.85 -6.93 -16.68
CA SER A 126 44.44 -6.69 -15.35
C SER A 126 44.47 -5.21 -14.96
N ARG A 127 43.93 -4.31 -15.80
CA ARG A 127 43.98 -2.85 -15.61
C ARG A 127 43.49 -2.38 -14.23
N TYR A 128 42.49 -3.06 -13.67
CA TYR A 128 41.86 -2.71 -12.39
C TYR A 128 42.05 -3.79 -11.32
N ALA A 129 43.00 -4.71 -11.51
CA ALA A 129 43.28 -5.73 -10.51
C ALA A 129 44.03 -5.12 -9.32
N HIS A 130 43.53 -5.35 -8.10
CA HIS A 130 44.31 -5.11 -6.88
C HIS A 130 45.57 -5.97 -6.86
N ARG A 131 46.61 -5.49 -6.18
CA ARG A 131 47.88 -6.19 -6.01
C ARG A 131 47.97 -6.77 -4.59
N ALA A 132 48.71 -7.87 -4.47
CA ALA A 132 49.03 -8.41 -3.16
C ALA A 132 49.84 -7.35 -2.37
N GLY A 133 49.38 -7.03 -1.15
CA GLY A 133 49.98 -5.99 -0.30
C GLY A 133 49.31 -4.62 -0.37
N ASP A 134 48.26 -4.45 -1.18
CA ASP A 134 47.45 -3.23 -1.15
C ASP A 134 46.71 -3.10 0.20
N ASN A 135 46.89 -1.98 0.89
CA ASN A 135 46.16 -1.64 2.11
C ASN A 135 44.83 -1.00 1.73
N LEU A 136 43.75 -1.78 1.79
CA LEU A 136 42.40 -1.32 1.47
C LEU A 136 41.65 -0.90 2.74
N PRO A 137 40.80 0.13 2.66
CA PRO A 137 39.97 0.54 3.80
C PRO A 137 38.86 -0.48 4.08
N ASP A 138 38.44 -0.58 5.35
CA ASP A 138 37.35 -1.48 5.78
C ASP A 138 35.97 -1.06 5.23
N SER A 139 35.78 0.24 4.94
CA SER A 139 34.56 0.79 4.35
C SER A 139 34.84 2.00 3.48
N VAL A 140 34.07 2.18 2.40
CA VAL A 140 34.17 3.34 1.49
C VAL A 140 32.77 3.91 1.24
N ASP A 141 32.62 5.22 1.41
CA ASP A 141 31.44 5.97 0.97
C ASP A 141 31.85 7.07 -0.02
N TRP A 142 31.47 6.90 -1.28
CA TRP A 142 31.81 7.85 -2.34
C TRP A 142 31.11 9.21 -2.22
N ARG A 143 30.06 9.31 -1.39
CA ARG A 143 29.39 10.58 -1.09
C ARG A 143 30.34 11.53 -0.37
N ASP A 144 31.20 11.01 0.49
CA ASP A 144 32.20 11.77 1.26
C ASP A 144 33.31 12.32 0.36
N HIS A 145 33.44 11.77 -0.86
CA HIS A 145 34.43 12.17 -1.85
C HIS A 145 33.86 13.04 -2.98
N GLY A 146 32.59 13.46 -2.89
CA GLY A 146 31.95 14.28 -3.93
C GLY A 146 31.78 13.58 -5.29
N ALA A 147 31.93 12.25 -5.33
CA ALA A 147 31.85 11.46 -6.56
C ALA A 147 30.40 11.03 -6.90
N VAL A 148 29.44 11.33 -6.03
CA VAL A 148 28.03 10.92 -6.16
C VAL A 148 27.15 12.14 -6.39
N SER A 149 26.41 12.16 -7.50
CA SER A 149 25.39 13.18 -7.76
C SER A 149 24.14 13.01 -6.89
N PRO A 150 23.28 14.02 -6.74
CA PRO A 150 21.99 13.87 -6.07
C PRO A 150 21.16 12.72 -6.63
N VAL A 151 20.35 12.07 -5.77
CA VAL A 151 19.45 10.99 -6.16
C VAL A 151 18.42 11.51 -7.16
N LYS A 152 18.21 10.76 -8.25
CA LYS A 152 17.26 11.08 -9.33
C LYS A 152 16.03 10.17 -9.25
N ASP A 153 14.93 10.61 -9.87
CA ASP A 153 13.73 9.80 -10.06
C ASP A 153 13.62 9.35 -11.53
N GLN A 154 13.61 8.04 -11.78
CA GLN A 154 13.45 7.47 -13.13
C GLN A 154 12.01 7.63 -13.67
N GLY A 155 11.05 7.98 -12.81
CA GLY A 155 9.64 8.02 -13.18
C GLY A 155 9.13 6.64 -13.60
N SER A 156 8.23 6.60 -14.58
CA SER A 156 7.66 5.35 -15.12
C SER A 156 8.40 4.78 -16.33
N CYS A 157 9.60 5.29 -16.62
CA CYS A 157 10.40 4.82 -17.75
C CYS A 157 11.45 3.81 -17.27
N GLY A 158 11.49 2.68 -17.98
CA GLY A 158 12.48 1.63 -17.80
C GLY A 158 13.62 1.76 -18.80
N GLU A 159 14.55 2.67 -18.55
CA GLU A 159 15.81 2.78 -19.28
C GLU A 159 16.88 1.86 -18.66
#